data_AF-A0A6A5H7W6-F1
#
_entry.id   AF-A0A6A5H7W6-F1
#
_cell.length_a   1.000
_cell.length_b   1.000
_cell.length_c   1.000
_cell.angle_alpha   90.00
_cell.angle_beta   90.00
_cell.angle_gamma   90.00
#
_symmetry.space_group_name_H-M   'P 1'
#
loop_
_entity.id
_entity.type
_entity.pdbx_description
1 polymer ?
#
loop_
_entity_poly.entity_id
_entity_poly.type
_entity_poly.pdbx_seq_one_letter_code
_entity_poly.pdbx_strand_id
1 'polypeptide(L)'
;MKIEYAYDVEHVKTREKDYIYINYRKTNTHDVLGYFIFLNTVVGVKVEKITTRRLWMLENKFMLRLHDLIHSQLIGTNGTHIQSLINLEEICNGCEKCSNIAKKCLEYGPLRFSTLQTMTYSKNYKKLHVTDKLFEDIAEYCISKSKNKEECFKELDNTILSNISCDKLAIWVNESKVLPDEDTDPMFDHRHMPREVIDIILRKWNVKSLKLSMLHITNEQMCCIEWLRYDYFIRVRLNDPYWETKHSDLKFDHVEVSLSYSLDCVRGLGNLPLETNPPAGYNNFIPNIRRMFPTDQISMELPHWYFVPRIDIEKKMSTILQVVTMEQHQNLSLDIKFFVNIGIVKMLNEETNKEELLGIASGYVLQEKRLHCFKKSSPFNAEHGPEVFLDNKWMGRRFQVEHAENRFNFNLDVYIKEKELEEKFDKKLLQDNPNSFVRHFFA
;
A
#
# COMPACT_ATOMS: atom_id res chain seq x y z
N MET A 1 11.70 12.12 8.89
CA MET A 1 10.82 13.24 8.57
C MET A 1 9.75 12.77 7.60
N LYS A 2 8.48 13.01 7.92
CA LYS A 2 7.35 12.71 7.03
C LYS A 2 6.76 14.03 6.54
N ILE A 3 6.60 14.19 5.23
CA ILE A 3 6.04 15.40 4.62
C ILE A 3 4.88 14.97 3.75
N GLU A 4 3.65 15.32 4.09
CA GLU A 4 2.49 14.85 3.34
C GLU A 4 1.44 15.93 3.13
N TYR A 5 0.81 15.87 1.96
CA TYR A 5 -0.48 16.51 1.76
C TYR A 5 -1.58 15.49 2.10
N ALA A 6 -2.32 15.75 3.18
CA ALA A 6 -3.40 14.90 3.64
C ALA A 6 -4.75 15.53 3.29
N TYR A 7 -5.53 14.84 2.47
CA TYR A 7 -6.90 15.19 2.09
C TYR A 7 -7.72 13.91 1.89
N ASP A 8 -9.05 14.06 1.91
CA ASP A 8 -9.97 12.99 1.63
C ASP A 8 -10.11 12.77 0.11
N VAL A 9 -9.80 11.56 -0.37
CA VAL A 9 -9.80 11.24 -1.80
C VAL A 9 -11.22 11.24 -2.40
N GLU A 10 -12.26 11.24 -1.58
CA GLU A 10 -13.64 11.46 -2.07
C GLU A 10 -13.91 12.93 -2.46
N HIS A 11 -13.02 13.87 -2.11
CA HIS A 11 -13.20 15.31 -2.28
C HIS A 11 -12.06 15.97 -3.10
N VAL A 12 -11.73 15.40 -4.28
CA VAL A 12 -10.62 15.81 -5.17
C VAL A 12 -10.75 17.22 -5.77
N LYS A 13 -11.92 17.89 -5.67
CA LYS A 13 -12.12 19.22 -6.26
C LYS A 13 -11.11 20.24 -5.71
N THR A 14 -10.30 20.77 -6.63
CA THR A 14 -9.20 21.70 -6.47
C THR A 14 -9.48 22.81 -5.46
N ARG A 15 -8.75 22.81 -4.36
CA ARG A 15 -8.65 23.96 -3.45
C ARG A 15 -7.18 24.31 -3.29
N GLU A 16 -6.83 25.57 -3.52
CA GLU A 16 -5.57 26.15 -3.04
C GLU A 16 -5.60 26.05 -1.51
N LYS A 17 -4.68 25.26 -0.94
CA LYS A 17 -4.54 25.16 0.51
C LYS A 17 -3.14 25.55 0.89
N ASP A 18 -3.07 26.53 1.78
CA ASP A 18 -1.82 27.13 2.23
C ASP A 18 -1.08 26.28 3.26
N TYR A 19 -1.26 24.95 3.30
CA TYR A 19 -0.58 24.11 4.30
C TYR A 19 -0.26 22.68 3.84
N ILE A 20 0.73 22.10 4.50
CA ILE A 20 1.13 20.69 4.43
C ILE A 20 1.32 20.13 5.84
N TYR A 21 1.50 18.81 5.98
CA TYR A 21 1.83 18.18 7.25
C TYR A 21 3.30 17.78 7.27
N ILE A 22 4.04 18.28 8.26
CA ILE A 22 5.43 17.91 8.50
C ILE A 22 5.51 17.21 9.86
N ASN A 23 5.94 15.94 9.86
CA ASN A 23 5.85 15.05 11.02
C ASN A 23 4.48 15.10 11.69
N TYR A 24 3.43 15.09 10.84
CA TYR A 24 2.03 15.14 11.26
C TYR A 24 1.56 16.46 11.90
N ARG A 25 2.36 17.54 11.80
CA ARG A 25 1.97 18.88 12.23
C ARG A 25 1.59 19.72 11.02
N LYS A 26 0.40 20.32 11.07
CA LYS A 26 -0.06 21.29 10.07
C LYS A 26 0.90 22.48 10.05
N THR A 27 1.46 22.77 8.89
CA THR A 27 2.46 23.82 8.67
C THR A 27 2.06 24.61 7.44
N ASN A 28 1.99 25.93 7.55
CA ASN A 28 1.65 26.74 6.39
C ASN A 28 2.77 26.71 5.34
N THR A 29 2.42 26.77 4.06
CA THR A 29 3.37 26.73 2.92
C THR A 29 4.42 27.84 3.00
N HIS A 30 4.04 29.03 3.48
CA HIS A 30 4.96 30.16 3.67
C HIS A 30 5.96 29.94 4.82
N ASP A 31 5.59 29.16 5.83
CA ASP A 31 6.42 28.88 7.01
C ASP A 31 7.44 27.75 6.78
N VAL A 32 7.27 26.93 5.73
CA VAL A 32 8.09 25.73 5.49
C VAL A 32 9.59 26.04 5.41
N LEU A 33 9.98 27.12 4.73
CA LEU A 33 11.38 27.52 4.62
C LEU A 33 11.97 27.84 6.00
N GLY A 34 11.28 28.71 6.76
CA GLY A 34 11.72 29.09 8.10
C GLY A 34 11.81 27.88 9.03
N TYR A 35 10.85 26.96 8.92
CA TYR A 35 10.85 25.71 9.67
C TYR A 35 12.04 24.81 9.33
N PHE A 36 12.38 24.63 8.05
CA PHE A 36 13.56 23.85 7.65
C PHE A 36 14.87 24.48 8.11
N ILE A 37 15.00 25.81 7.99
CA ILE A 37 16.17 26.54 8.51
C ILE A 37 16.28 26.36 10.02
N PHE A 38 15.18 26.50 10.76
CA PHE A 38 15.16 26.31 12.20
C PHE A 38 15.64 24.90 12.59
N LEU A 39 15.10 23.86 11.93
CA LEU A 39 15.50 22.48 12.21
C LEU A 39 16.98 22.22 11.92
N ASN A 40 17.49 22.73 10.81
CA ASN A 40 18.87 22.47 10.39
C ASN A 40 19.86 23.33 11.20
N THR A 41 19.66 24.65 11.25
CA THR A 41 20.62 25.60 11.81
C THR A 41 20.51 25.77 13.32
N VAL A 42 19.30 25.84 13.87
CA VAL A 42 19.09 26.12 15.30
C VAL A 42 19.09 24.84 16.11
N VAL A 43 18.32 23.84 15.66
CA VAL A 43 18.20 22.56 16.37
C VAL A 43 19.33 21.59 16.01
N GLY A 44 19.95 21.73 14.84
CA GLY A 44 21.03 20.83 14.39
C GLY A 44 20.53 19.44 14.00
N VAL A 45 19.28 19.32 13.52
CA VAL A 45 18.68 18.02 13.17
C VAL A 45 19.38 17.41 11.97
N LYS A 46 19.87 16.18 12.14
CA LYS A 46 20.39 15.35 11.06
C LYS A 46 19.26 14.47 10.52
N VAL A 47 18.73 14.81 9.36
CA VAL A 47 17.61 14.06 8.77
C VAL A 47 18.13 12.81 8.08
N GLU A 48 17.83 11.64 8.66
CA GLU A 48 18.24 10.35 8.10
C GLU A 48 17.20 9.73 7.15
N LYS A 49 15.93 10.06 7.33
CA LYS A 49 14.83 9.49 6.55
C LYS A 49 13.85 10.57 6.14
N ILE A 50 13.50 10.62 4.86
CA ILE A 50 12.45 11.48 4.34
C ILE A 50 11.45 10.61 3.60
N THR A 51 10.18 10.76 3.94
CA THR A 51 9.07 10.18 3.19
C THR A 51 8.12 11.30 2.81
N THR A 52 7.96 11.52 1.52
CA THR A 52 6.98 12.46 0.99
C THR A 52 5.71 11.72 0.59
N ARG A 53 4.59 12.43 0.49
CA ARG A 53 3.34 11.82 0.05
C ARG A 53 2.37 12.82 -0.54
N ARG A 54 1.86 12.50 -1.74
CA ARG A 54 0.84 13.28 -2.47
C ARG A 54 1.24 14.74 -2.67
N LEU A 55 2.54 15.03 -2.72
CA LEU A 55 3.03 16.39 -2.92
C LEU A 55 2.74 16.88 -4.34
N TRP A 56 2.55 15.97 -5.30
CA TRP A 56 2.11 16.25 -6.66
C TRP A 56 0.73 16.90 -6.76
N MET A 57 -0.05 16.90 -5.67
CA MET A 57 -1.37 17.54 -5.61
C MET A 57 -1.31 18.99 -5.14
N LEU A 58 -0.12 19.48 -4.79
CA LEU A 58 0.09 20.87 -4.43
C LEU A 58 0.13 21.73 -5.69
N GLU A 59 -0.08 23.04 -5.53
CA GLU A 59 0.12 24.01 -6.61
C GLU A 59 1.52 23.85 -7.21
N ASN A 60 1.63 23.75 -8.54
CA ASN A 60 2.89 23.45 -9.25
C ASN A 60 4.07 24.33 -8.80
N LYS A 61 3.84 25.63 -8.59
CA LYS A 61 4.87 26.58 -8.15
C LYS A 61 5.39 26.23 -6.75
N PHE A 62 4.49 25.95 -5.81
CA PHE A 62 4.87 25.54 -4.46
C PHE A 62 5.47 24.14 -4.43
N MET A 63 4.94 23.19 -5.21
CA MET A 63 5.44 21.83 -5.35
C MET A 63 6.92 21.80 -5.74
N LEU A 64 7.29 22.52 -6.81
CA LEU A 64 8.68 22.61 -7.27
C LEU A 64 9.58 23.31 -6.26
N ARG A 65 9.10 24.40 -5.65
CA ARG A 65 9.81 25.09 -4.58
C ARG A 65 10.06 24.15 -3.40
N LEU A 66 9.06 23.39 -2.97
CA LEU A 66 9.17 22.45 -1.85
C LEU A 66 10.20 21.35 -2.15
N HIS A 67 10.22 20.81 -3.36
CA HIS A 67 11.26 19.87 -3.80
C HIS A 67 12.67 20.45 -3.62
N ASP A 68 12.90 21.67 -4.10
CA ASP A 68 14.20 22.32 -3.97
C ASP A 68 14.56 22.66 -2.52
N LEU A 69 13.58 23.03 -1.70
CA LEU A 69 13.75 23.24 -0.26
C LEU A 69 14.15 21.95 0.46
N ILE A 70 13.53 20.82 0.14
CA ILE A 70 13.90 19.52 0.72
C ILE A 70 15.36 19.19 0.40
N HIS A 71 15.78 19.35 -0.86
CA HIS A 71 17.18 19.12 -1.24
C HIS A 71 18.15 20.10 -0.57
N SER A 72 17.87 21.40 -0.65
CA SER A 72 18.82 22.43 -0.21
C SER A 72 18.88 22.61 1.30
N GLN A 73 17.75 22.51 2.01
CA GLN A 73 17.65 22.85 3.43
C GLN A 73 17.57 21.64 4.36
N LEU A 74 16.90 20.54 3.95
CA LEU A 74 16.78 19.35 4.80
C LEU A 74 17.88 18.31 4.56
N ILE A 75 18.13 17.99 3.29
CA ILE A 75 19.19 17.05 2.92
C ILE A 75 20.55 17.75 2.96
N GLY A 76 20.59 19.01 2.54
CA GLY A 76 21.80 19.82 2.47
C GLY A 76 22.73 19.40 1.33
N THR A 77 23.83 20.13 1.18
CA THR A 77 24.77 20.01 0.05
C THR A 77 25.47 18.65 -0.04
N ASN A 78 25.65 17.95 1.08
CA ASN A 78 26.39 16.69 1.09
C ASN A 78 25.52 15.44 1.26
N GLY A 79 24.26 15.57 1.72
CA GLY A 79 23.36 14.43 1.95
C GLY A 79 24.02 13.28 2.71
N THR A 80 24.95 13.58 3.63
CA THR A 80 25.80 12.58 4.30
C THR A 80 25.04 11.68 5.25
N HIS A 81 23.95 12.20 5.81
CA HIS A 81 23.15 11.51 6.82
C HIS A 81 21.92 10.81 6.24
N ILE A 82 21.52 11.13 5.00
CA ILE A 82 20.31 10.57 4.41
C ILE A 82 20.53 9.08 4.11
N GLN A 83 19.70 8.24 4.71
CA GLN A 83 19.67 6.80 4.52
C GLN A 83 18.42 6.36 3.74
N SER A 84 17.34 7.13 3.81
CA SER A 84 16.07 6.80 3.14
C SER A 84 15.45 8.05 2.53
N LEU A 85 15.18 8.01 1.22
CA LEU A 85 14.41 9.03 0.53
C LEU A 85 13.30 8.35 -0.27
N ILE A 86 12.07 8.51 0.21
CA ILE A 86 10.90 7.85 -0.36
C ILE A 86 9.96 8.92 -0.92
N ASN A 87 9.55 8.71 -2.17
CA ASN A 87 8.48 9.38 -2.91
C ASN A 87 8.74 10.81 -3.41
N LEU A 88 9.97 11.32 -3.28
CA LEU A 88 10.27 12.68 -3.72
C LEU A 88 10.26 12.82 -5.25
N GLU A 89 10.56 11.73 -5.97
CA GLU A 89 10.57 11.71 -7.43
C GLU A 89 9.20 11.88 -8.08
N GLU A 90 8.09 11.75 -7.33
CA GLU A 90 6.74 12.11 -7.81
C GLU A 90 6.68 13.56 -8.33
N ILE A 91 7.53 14.44 -7.83
CA ILE A 91 7.51 15.87 -8.17
C ILE A 91 8.42 16.21 -9.36
N CYS A 92 9.52 15.48 -9.55
CA CYS A 92 10.60 15.89 -10.46
C CYS A 92 10.88 14.89 -11.59
N ASN A 93 10.17 13.75 -11.62
CA ASN A 93 10.38 12.66 -12.58
C ASN A 93 11.87 12.23 -12.70
N GLY A 94 12.56 12.07 -11.57
CA GLY A 94 13.96 11.62 -11.52
C GLY A 94 15.00 12.66 -11.96
N CYS A 95 15.05 13.81 -11.27
CA CYS A 95 16.06 14.84 -11.55
C CYS A 95 17.45 14.45 -11.03
N GLU A 96 18.49 15.14 -11.50
CA GLU A 96 19.89 14.87 -11.12
C GLU A 96 20.11 14.88 -9.59
N LYS A 97 19.46 15.80 -8.86
CA LYS A 97 19.54 15.86 -7.39
C LYS A 97 19.01 14.57 -6.75
N CYS A 98 17.87 14.07 -7.22
CA CYS A 98 17.27 12.80 -6.78
C CYS A 98 18.17 11.61 -7.10
N SER A 99 18.66 11.50 -8.35
CA SER A 99 19.57 10.44 -8.77
C SER A 99 20.88 10.40 -7.96
N ASN A 100 21.42 11.57 -7.60
CA ASN A 100 22.61 11.67 -6.75
C ASN A 100 22.33 11.27 -5.29
N ILE A 101 21.11 11.44 -4.79
CA ILE A 101 20.70 10.94 -3.47
C ILE A 101 20.43 9.43 -3.49
N ALA A 102 19.87 8.88 -4.57
CA ALA A 102 19.68 7.44 -4.74
C ALA A 102 21.00 6.67 -4.53
N LYS A 103 22.10 7.17 -5.10
CA LYS A 103 23.47 6.65 -4.92
C LYS A 103 23.90 6.55 -3.45
N LYS A 104 23.36 7.37 -2.56
CA LYS A 104 23.73 7.44 -1.13
C LYS A 104 22.79 6.63 -0.23
N CYS A 105 21.48 6.61 -0.52
CA CYS A 105 20.48 5.99 0.35
C CYS A 105 20.56 4.46 0.44
N LEU A 106 20.27 3.89 1.60
CA LEU A 106 20.02 2.45 1.76
C LEU A 106 18.62 2.05 1.30
N GLU A 107 17.66 2.97 1.39
CA GLU A 107 16.28 2.82 0.92
C GLU A 107 15.89 3.98 -0.02
N TYR A 108 15.33 3.67 -1.19
CA TYR A 108 15.05 4.69 -2.19
C TYR A 108 13.84 4.36 -3.07
N GLY A 109 13.15 5.39 -3.54
CA GLY A 109 12.19 5.33 -4.64
C GLY A 109 10.81 5.89 -4.26
N PRO A 110 9.75 5.70 -5.07
CA PRO A 110 9.75 4.89 -6.27
C PRO A 110 10.73 5.41 -7.33
N LEU A 111 11.47 4.49 -7.95
CA LEU A 111 12.39 4.80 -9.04
C LEU A 111 11.59 5.24 -10.27
N ARG A 112 11.97 6.38 -10.84
CA ARG A 112 11.56 6.79 -12.19
C ARG A 112 12.49 6.17 -13.22
N PHE A 113 11.99 6.01 -14.45
CA PHE A 113 12.77 5.43 -15.54
C PHE A 113 14.04 6.23 -15.83
N SER A 114 13.96 7.57 -15.79
CA SER A 114 15.10 8.48 -15.88
C SER A 114 16.18 8.20 -14.83
N THR A 115 15.79 8.03 -13.56
CA THR A 115 16.71 7.67 -12.49
C THR A 115 17.34 6.31 -12.73
N LEU A 116 16.53 5.29 -13.09
CA LEU A 116 17.01 3.94 -13.38
C LEU A 116 18.11 3.94 -14.46
N GLN A 117 17.93 4.70 -15.55
CA GLN A 117 18.91 4.83 -16.62
C GLN A 117 20.27 5.40 -16.15
N THR A 118 20.29 6.15 -15.05
CA THR A 118 21.54 6.69 -14.47
C THR A 118 22.20 5.77 -13.44
N MET A 119 21.57 4.64 -13.10
CA MET A 119 22.06 3.69 -12.10
C MET A 119 23.09 2.71 -12.68
N THR A 120 24.18 3.23 -13.22
CA THR A 120 25.27 2.41 -13.79
C THR A 120 26.28 1.92 -12.75
N TYR A 121 26.17 2.39 -11.50
CA TYR A 121 27.05 2.04 -10.38
C TYR A 121 26.66 0.72 -9.73
N SER A 122 27.63 0.10 -9.04
CA SER A 122 27.37 -1.12 -8.26
C SER A 122 26.88 -0.78 -6.85
N LYS A 123 25.71 -1.30 -6.46
CA LYS A 123 25.16 -1.08 -5.12
C LYS A 123 24.10 -2.11 -4.74
N ASN A 124 24.14 -2.56 -3.48
CA ASN A 124 23.02 -3.26 -2.86
C ASN A 124 22.21 -2.28 -1.99
N TYR A 125 20.90 -2.25 -2.21
CA TYR A 125 19.94 -1.51 -1.42
C TYR A 125 19.28 -2.41 -0.39
N LYS A 126 19.07 -1.90 0.83
CA LYS A 126 18.21 -2.60 1.79
C LYS A 126 16.78 -2.69 1.27
N LYS A 127 16.32 -1.63 0.58
CA LYS A 127 14.99 -1.62 -0.02
C LYS A 127 14.88 -0.65 -1.19
N LEU A 128 14.36 -1.12 -2.32
CA LEU A 128 14.01 -0.26 -3.45
C LEU A 128 12.50 -0.20 -3.61
N HIS A 129 12.00 0.97 -3.99
CA HIS A 129 10.62 1.19 -4.35
C HIS A 129 10.51 1.35 -5.86
N VAL A 130 9.48 0.76 -6.46
CA VAL A 130 9.13 0.88 -7.88
C VAL A 130 7.62 1.00 -7.99
N THR A 131 7.13 1.54 -9.11
CA THR A 131 5.70 1.59 -9.42
C THR A 131 5.37 0.65 -10.58
N ASP A 132 4.11 0.29 -10.71
CA ASP A 132 3.58 -0.38 -11.91
C ASP A 132 3.89 0.41 -13.21
N LYS A 133 3.85 1.74 -13.15
CA LYS A 133 4.22 2.64 -14.24
C LYS A 133 5.67 2.52 -14.65
N LEU A 134 6.62 2.28 -13.73
CA LEU A 134 8.00 2.00 -14.12
C LEU A 134 8.09 0.74 -15.00
N PHE A 135 7.32 -0.30 -14.68
CA PHE A 135 7.32 -1.52 -15.49
C PHE A 135 6.79 -1.27 -16.90
N GLU A 136 5.73 -0.47 -17.00
CA GLU A 136 5.17 -0.01 -18.26
C GLU A 136 6.15 0.84 -19.08
N ASP A 137 6.82 1.82 -18.45
CA ASP A 137 7.80 2.70 -19.10
C ASP A 137 8.98 1.88 -19.66
N ILE A 138 9.44 0.86 -18.92
CA ILE A 138 10.48 -0.06 -19.41
C ILE A 138 9.97 -0.85 -20.62
N ALA A 139 8.74 -1.38 -20.57
CA ALA A 139 8.16 -2.14 -21.68
C ALA A 139 7.99 -1.28 -22.94
N GLU A 140 7.46 -0.06 -22.81
CA GLU A 140 7.35 0.89 -23.93
C GLU A 140 8.72 1.26 -24.50
N TYR A 141 9.70 1.54 -23.63
CA TYR A 141 11.06 1.83 -24.07
C TYR A 141 11.63 0.68 -24.91
N CYS A 142 11.53 -0.56 -24.43
CA CYS A 142 12.07 -1.73 -25.13
C CYS A 142 11.38 -1.96 -26.48
N ILE A 143 10.05 -1.77 -26.55
CA ILE A 143 9.29 -1.87 -27.79
C ILE A 143 9.70 -0.77 -28.78
N SER A 144 9.83 0.47 -28.33
CA SER A 144 10.21 1.60 -29.19
C SER A 144 11.60 1.44 -29.82
N LYS A 145 12.46 0.60 -29.23
CA LYS A 145 13.83 0.33 -29.68
C LYS A 145 13.97 -0.93 -30.51
N SER A 146 12.89 -1.69 -30.70
CA SER A 146 12.95 -3.05 -31.23
C SER A 146 11.99 -3.26 -32.39
N LYS A 147 12.37 -4.11 -33.35
CA LYS A 147 11.49 -4.44 -34.49
C LYS A 147 10.66 -5.69 -34.29
N ASN A 148 11.07 -6.54 -33.34
CA ASN A 148 10.46 -7.83 -33.06
C ASN A 148 10.63 -8.18 -31.57
N LYS A 149 9.95 -9.25 -31.13
CA LYS A 149 9.94 -9.72 -29.74
C LYS A 149 11.33 -10.10 -29.22
N GLU A 150 12.16 -10.71 -30.06
CA GLU A 150 13.50 -11.16 -29.68
C GLU A 150 14.46 -9.98 -29.43
N GLU A 151 14.43 -8.98 -30.31
CA GLU A 151 15.14 -7.71 -30.09
C GLU A 151 14.65 -6.99 -28.84
N CYS A 152 13.33 -6.98 -28.61
CA CYS A 152 12.73 -6.37 -27.43
C CYS A 152 13.26 -6.98 -26.13
N PHE A 153 13.38 -8.31 -26.06
CA PHE A 153 13.91 -8.98 -24.88
C PHE A 153 15.42 -8.82 -24.71
N LYS A 154 16.18 -8.64 -25.80
CA LYS A 154 17.60 -8.23 -25.71
C LYS A 154 17.73 -6.81 -25.15
N GLU A 155 16.89 -5.88 -25.62
CA GLU A 155 16.88 -4.51 -25.10
C GLU A 155 16.43 -4.46 -23.64
N LEU A 156 15.45 -5.27 -23.26
CA LEU A 156 15.02 -5.40 -21.87
C LEU A 156 16.16 -5.87 -20.97
N ASP A 157 16.91 -6.88 -21.42
CA ASP A 157 18.09 -7.37 -20.69
C ASP A 157 19.15 -6.26 -20.52
N ASN A 158 19.39 -5.46 -21.56
CA ASN A 158 20.35 -4.34 -21.49
C ASN A 158 19.85 -3.17 -20.64
N THR A 159 18.54 -2.94 -20.59
CA THR A 159 17.91 -1.83 -19.86
C THR A 159 17.94 -2.08 -18.35
N ILE A 160 17.65 -3.31 -17.92
CA ILE A 160 17.67 -3.68 -16.50
C ILE A 160 19.05 -4.22 -16.17
N LEU A 161 19.88 -3.39 -15.56
CA LEU A 161 21.24 -3.76 -15.16
C LEU A 161 21.26 -4.58 -13.87
N SER A 162 22.17 -5.55 -13.79
CA SER A 162 22.46 -6.35 -12.59
C SER A 162 23.47 -5.68 -11.64
N ASN A 163 23.94 -4.47 -11.96
CA ASN A 163 24.87 -3.72 -11.12
C ASN A 163 24.22 -3.28 -9.79
N ILE A 164 22.90 -3.10 -9.80
CA ILE A 164 22.13 -2.84 -8.59
C ILE A 164 21.41 -4.11 -8.12
N SER A 165 21.29 -4.25 -6.81
CA SER A 165 20.50 -5.30 -6.16
C SER A 165 19.71 -4.74 -4.98
N CYS A 166 18.70 -5.46 -4.50
CA CYS A 166 18.04 -5.10 -3.26
C CYS A 166 17.53 -6.30 -2.45
N ASP A 167 17.61 -6.20 -1.12
CA ASP A 167 17.10 -7.25 -0.23
C ASP A 167 15.57 -7.33 -0.27
N LYS A 168 14.93 -6.16 -0.38
CA LYS A 168 13.47 -6.01 -0.45
C LYS A 168 13.04 -5.08 -1.59
N LEU A 169 12.15 -5.54 -2.45
CA LEU A 169 11.53 -4.71 -3.47
C LEU A 169 10.11 -4.32 -3.04
N ALA A 170 9.82 -3.03 -2.98
CA ALA A 170 8.48 -2.50 -2.73
C ALA A 170 7.85 -2.09 -4.06
N ILE A 171 6.80 -2.80 -4.48
CA ILE A 171 6.04 -2.53 -5.69
C ILE A 171 4.79 -1.76 -5.29
N TRP A 172 4.60 -0.58 -5.89
CA TRP A 172 3.43 0.25 -5.68
C TRP A 172 2.51 0.11 -6.88
N VAL A 173 1.28 -0.33 -6.62
CA VAL A 173 0.27 -0.57 -7.65
C VAL A 173 -0.82 0.49 -7.50
N ASN A 174 -1.10 1.21 -8.58
CA ASN A 174 -2.12 2.24 -8.65
C ASN A 174 -3.45 1.63 -9.13
N GLU A 175 -4.47 1.69 -8.28
CA GLU A 175 -5.77 1.06 -8.53
C GLU A 175 -6.60 1.84 -9.57
N SER A 176 -6.40 3.15 -9.69
CA SER A 176 -7.24 4.02 -10.52
C SER A 176 -6.54 4.57 -11.77
N LYS A 177 -5.64 3.78 -12.38
CA LYS A 177 -5.05 4.17 -13.66
C LYS A 177 -6.07 4.10 -14.80
N VAL A 178 -6.03 5.08 -15.70
CA VAL A 178 -6.90 5.18 -16.87
C VAL A 178 -6.10 4.99 -18.17
N LEU A 179 -6.74 4.40 -19.18
CA LEU A 179 -6.21 4.41 -20.54
C LEU A 179 -6.50 5.78 -21.17
N PRO A 180 -5.60 6.30 -22.03
CA PRO A 180 -5.91 7.39 -22.94
C PRO A 180 -7.22 7.10 -23.70
N ASP A 181 -8.10 8.09 -23.76
CA ASP A 181 -9.37 8.06 -24.51
C ASP A 181 -10.47 7.11 -23.96
N GLU A 182 -10.32 6.55 -22.75
CA GLU A 182 -11.44 5.93 -22.03
C GLU A 182 -12.23 7.01 -21.26
N ASP A 183 -13.44 7.34 -21.76
CA ASP A 183 -14.37 8.30 -21.13
C ASP A 183 -15.03 7.76 -19.85
N THR A 184 -14.90 6.46 -19.59
CA THR A 184 -15.54 5.77 -18.45
C THR A 184 -14.53 5.48 -17.35
N ASP A 185 -14.93 5.73 -16.10
CA ASP A 185 -14.30 5.15 -14.91
C ASP A 185 -14.12 3.64 -15.17
N PRO A 186 -12.89 3.13 -15.35
CA PRO A 186 -12.70 1.71 -15.63
C PRO A 186 -13.36 0.90 -14.52
N MET A 187 -14.03 -0.20 -14.87
CA MET A 187 -14.55 -1.16 -13.90
C MET A 187 -13.43 -1.55 -12.94
N PHE A 188 -13.32 -0.87 -11.78
CA PHE A 188 -12.61 -1.13 -10.51
C PHE A 188 -11.32 -1.97 -10.51
N ASP A 189 -10.66 -2.13 -11.66
CA ASP A 189 -9.51 -2.98 -11.89
C ASP A 189 -8.26 -2.12 -11.97
N HIS A 190 -7.24 -2.47 -11.18
CA HIS A 190 -5.92 -1.94 -11.48
C HIS A 190 -5.47 -2.44 -12.85
N ARG A 191 -4.53 -1.73 -13.48
CA ARG A 191 -4.15 -2.01 -14.88
C ARG A 191 -3.10 -3.12 -14.97
N HIS A 192 -3.02 -3.74 -16.15
CA HIS A 192 -2.07 -4.82 -16.42
C HIS A 192 -0.62 -4.34 -16.27
N MET A 193 0.22 -5.23 -15.76
CA MET A 193 1.67 -5.03 -15.70
C MET A 193 2.37 -6.02 -16.65
N PRO A 194 3.52 -5.65 -17.26
CA PRO A 194 4.29 -6.54 -18.13
C PRO A 194 5.09 -7.56 -17.31
N ARG A 195 4.71 -8.84 -17.38
CA ARG A 195 5.25 -9.91 -16.54
C ARG A 195 6.76 -10.09 -16.66
N GLU A 196 7.29 -10.12 -17.88
CA GLU A 196 8.70 -10.37 -18.12
C GLU A 196 9.60 -9.24 -17.59
N VAL A 197 9.10 -8.00 -17.55
CA VAL A 197 9.82 -6.87 -16.93
C VAL A 197 9.94 -7.08 -15.43
N ILE A 198 8.85 -7.49 -14.76
CA ILE A 198 8.83 -7.82 -13.34
C ILE A 198 9.83 -8.95 -13.06
N ASP A 199 9.75 -10.05 -13.80
CA ASP A 199 10.61 -11.23 -13.58
C ASP A 199 12.11 -10.91 -13.78
N ILE A 200 12.46 -10.09 -14.78
CA ILE A 200 13.85 -9.67 -15.00
C ILE A 200 14.35 -8.78 -13.87
N ILE A 201 13.53 -7.83 -13.38
CA ILE A 201 13.87 -7.01 -12.21
C ILE A 201 14.13 -7.90 -10.99
N LEU A 202 13.20 -8.81 -10.67
CA LEU A 202 13.30 -9.67 -9.50
C LEU A 202 14.57 -10.54 -9.55
N ARG A 203 14.88 -11.09 -10.73
CA ARG A 203 16.05 -11.96 -10.95
C ARG A 203 17.35 -11.16 -10.92
N LYS A 204 17.48 -10.09 -11.71
CA LYS A 204 18.73 -9.32 -11.83
C LYS A 204 19.08 -8.55 -10.58
N TRP A 205 18.06 -8.08 -9.83
CA TRP A 205 18.29 -7.37 -8.58
C TRP A 205 18.37 -8.30 -7.35
N ASN A 206 18.31 -9.63 -7.56
CA ASN A 206 18.45 -10.66 -6.53
C ASN A 206 17.51 -10.43 -5.33
N VAL A 207 16.23 -10.18 -5.60
CA VAL A 207 15.23 -9.82 -4.61
C VAL A 207 14.86 -11.02 -3.74
N LYS A 208 14.93 -10.87 -2.41
CA LYS A 208 14.59 -11.94 -1.46
C LYS A 208 13.17 -11.83 -0.90
N SER A 209 12.71 -10.60 -0.68
CA SER A 209 11.40 -10.31 -0.10
C SER A 209 10.70 -9.17 -0.83
N LEU A 210 9.38 -9.15 -0.75
CA LEU A 210 8.55 -8.20 -1.48
C LEU A 210 7.67 -7.38 -0.52
N LYS A 211 7.35 -6.16 -0.94
CA LYS A 211 6.25 -5.38 -0.37
C LYS A 211 5.33 -4.89 -1.48
N LEU A 212 4.11 -5.39 -1.52
CA LEU A 212 3.05 -4.87 -2.39
C LEU A 212 2.33 -3.76 -1.64
N SER A 213 2.30 -2.55 -2.22
CA SER A 213 1.56 -1.41 -1.67
C SER A 213 0.48 -1.02 -2.66
N MET A 214 -0.77 -1.36 -2.32
CA MET A 214 -1.93 -1.00 -3.14
C MET A 214 -2.34 0.43 -2.80
N LEU A 215 -2.39 1.29 -3.82
CA LEU A 215 -2.66 2.71 -3.69
C LEU A 215 -3.85 3.06 -4.56
N HIS A 216 -4.88 3.70 -3.98
CA HIS A 216 -6.03 4.14 -4.75
C HIS A 216 -5.64 5.08 -5.90
N ILE A 217 -4.82 6.10 -5.62
CA ILE A 217 -4.41 7.10 -6.62
C ILE A 217 -2.94 7.52 -6.43
N THR A 218 -2.23 7.70 -7.54
CA THR A 218 -0.87 8.26 -7.63
C THR A 218 -0.82 9.41 -8.65
N ASN A 219 0.34 10.03 -8.84
CA ASN A 219 0.56 11.02 -9.91
C ASN A 219 0.69 10.39 -11.32
N GLU A 220 0.78 9.05 -11.38
CA GLU A 220 0.95 8.27 -12.62
C GLU A 220 -0.41 7.70 -13.04
N GLN A 221 -1.38 8.58 -13.29
CA GLN A 221 -2.77 8.20 -13.57
C GLN A 221 -2.94 7.60 -14.97
N MET A 222 -2.09 7.98 -15.92
CA MET A 222 -2.19 7.52 -17.30
C MET A 222 -1.34 6.27 -17.54
N CYS A 223 -1.95 5.26 -18.16
CA CYS A 223 -1.25 4.09 -18.65
C CYS A 223 -0.41 4.38 -19.90
N CYS A 224 0.70 3.68 -20.00
CA CYS A 224 1.35 3.42 -21.28
C CYS A 224 0.47 2.51 -22.15
N ILE A 225 0.17 2.93 -23.38
CA ILE A 225 -0.68 2.14 -24.29
C ILE A 225 0.12 1.33 -25.29
N GLU A 226 1.35 1.75 -25.62
CA GLU A 226 1.96 1.24 -26.82
C GLU A 226 2.42 -0.20 -26.63
N TRP A 227 2.91 -0.54 -25.44
CA TRP A 227 3.24 -1.91 -25.10
C TRP A 227 2.04 -2.86 -25.07
N LEU A 228 0.83 -2.35 -24.82
CA LEU A 228 -0.41 -3.13 -24.86
C LEU A 228 -0.83 -3.48 -26.29
N ARG A 229 -0.30 -2.80 -27.31
CA ARG A 229 -0.61 -3.13 -28.71
C ARG A 229 0.17 -4.32 -29.25
N TYR A 230 1.24 -4.72 -28.57
CA TYR A 230 2.07 -5.86 -28.93
C TYR A 230 1.82 -7.04 -27.97
N ASP A 231 2.06 -8.26 -28.46
CA ASP A 231 2.01 -9.51 -27.69
C ASP A 231 3.40 -9.94 -27.17
N TYR A 232 4.31 -8.96 -27.06
CA TYR A 232 5.69 -9.21 -26.64
C TYR A 232 5.73 -9.58 -25.16
N PHE A 233 4.92 -8.93 -24.33
CA PHE A 233 4.85 -9.14 -22.89
C PHE A 233 3.55 -9.83 -22.48
N ILE A 234 3.64 -10.77 -21.53
CA ILE A 234 2.46 -11.34 -20.87
C ILE A 234 1.88 -10.28 -19.93
N ARG A 235 0.57 -10.06 -20.04
CA ARG A 235 -0.18 -9.13 -19.21
C ARG A 235 -0.63 -9.83 -17.94
N VAL A 236 -0.36 -9.24 -16.78
CA VAL A 236 -0.76 -9.80 -15.49
C VAL A 236 -1.36 -8.74 -14.58
N ARG A 237 -2.36 -9.14 -13.79
CA ARG A 237 -2.90 -8.37 -12.67
C ARG A 237 -3.03 -9.24 -11.42
N LEU A 238 -3.15 -8.58 -10.27
CA LEU A 238 -3.38 -9.23 -8.99
C LEU A 238 -4.86 -9.57 -8.77
N ASN A 239 -5.75 -9.11 -9.64
CA ASN A 239 -7.18 -9.41 -9.57
C ASN A 239 -7.73 -10.23 -10.76
N ASP A 240 -6.86 -10.64 -11.69
CA ASP A 240 -7.22 -11.59 -12.76
C ASP A 240 -7.68 -12.94 -12.17
N PRO A 241 -8.48 -13.74 -12.89
CA PRO A 241 -8.78 -15.10 -12.48
C PRO A 241 -7.50 -15.89 -12.23
N TYR A 242 -7.32 -16.39 -11.00
CA TYR A 242 -6.02 -16.90 -10.58
C TYR A 242 -5.55 -18.10 -11.41
N TRP A 243 -6.46 -18.91 -11.94
CA TRP A 243 -6.13 -20.08 -12.76
C TRP A 243 -5.45 -19.71 -14.09
N GLU A 244 -5.62 -18.48 -14.58
CA GLU A 244 -4.95 -17.95 -15.77
C GLU A 244 -3.55 -17.40 -15.45
N THR A 245 -3.31 -17.00 -14.19
CA THR A 245 -2.04 -16.46 -13.74
C THR A 245 -0.98 -17.57 -13.66
N LYS A 246 0.08 -17.44 -14.47
CA LYS A 246 1.21 -18.37 -14.47
C LYS A 246 2.03 -18.26 -13.19
N HIS A 247 2.42 -19.42 -12.65
CA HIS A 247 3.35 -19.51 -11.55
C HIS A 247 4.75 -19.02 -11.96
N SER A 248 5.33 -18.15 -11.14
CA SER A 248 6.75 -17.81 -11.21
C SER A 248 7.62 -18.98 -10.76
N ASP A 249 8.82 -19.06 -11.30
CA ASP A 249 9.90 -19.94 -10.85
C ASP A 249 10.70 -19.34 -9.67
N LEU A 250 10.52 -18.04 -9.41
CA LEU A 250 11.19 -17.33 -8.31
C LEU A 250 10.44 -17.54 -7.00
N LYS A 251 11.13 -18.10 -5.99
CA LYS A 251 10.60 -18.24 -4.63
C LYS A 251 11.13 -17.13 -3.72
N PHE A 252 10.24 -16.54 -2.94
CA PHE A 252 10.53 -15.44 -2.02
C PHE A 252 10.33 -15.85 -0.57
N ASP A 253 11.18 -15.31 0.30
CA ASP A 253 11.13 -15.57 1.74
C ASP A 253 9.82 -15.06 2.35
N HIS A 254 9.36 -13.90 1.88
CA HIS A 254 8.20 -13.21 2.44
C HIS A 254 7.60 -12.18 1.47
N VAL A 255 6.26 -12.11 1.44
CA VAL A 255 5.53 -11.03 0.78
C VAL A 255 4.74 -10.22 1.82
N GLU A 256 5.10 -8.96 1.99
CA GLU A 256 4.33 -7.98 2.75
C GLU A 256 3.30 -7.30 1.85
N VAL A 257 2.07 -7.15 2.32
CA VAL A 257 1.02 -6.38 1.65
C VAL A 257 0.60 -5.21 2.53
N SER A 258 0.62 -4.00 1.99
CA SER A 258 0.10 -2.80 2.64
C SER A 258 -1.09 -2.28 1.84
N LEU A 259 -2.25 -2.27 2.48
CA LEU A 259 -3.48 -1.74 1.91
C LEU A 259 -3.87 -0.39 2.53
N SER A 260 -2.96 0.25 3.29
CA SER A 260 -3.27 1.43 4.11
C SER A 260 -3.91 2.60 3.36
N TYR A 261 -3.76 2.62 2.03
CA TYR A 261 -4.26 3.66 1.12
C TYR A 261 -4.98 3.09 -0.10
N SER A 262 -5.32 1.81 -0.06
CA SER A 262 -6.14 1.15 -1.08
C SER A 262 -7.61 1.46 -0.84
N LEU A 263 -8.34 1.65 -1.93
CA LEU A 263 -9.80 1.71 -1.95
C LEU A 263 -10.36 0.39 -2.49
N ASP A 264 -9.95 0.03 -3.69
CA ASP A 264 -10.64 -0.99 -4.49
C ASP A 264 -10.26 -2.40 -4.02
N CYS A 265 -8.98 -2.65 -3.76
CA CYS A 265 -8.54 -3.92 -3.20
C CYS A 265 -9.15 -4.15 -1.80
N VAL A 266 -9.22 -3.14 -0.94
CA VAL A 266 -9.88 -3.26 0.39
C VAL A 266 -11.38 -3.51 0.27
N ARG A 267 -12.06 -2.82 -0.66
CA ARG A 267 -13.47 -3.03 -0.92
C ARG A 267 -13.74 -4.44 -1.46
N GLY A 268 -12.88 -4.97 -2.32
CA GLY A 268 -13.04 -6.31 -2.88
C GLY A 268 -12.59 -7.43 -1.93
N LEU A 269 -11.58 -7.19 -1.09
CA LEU A 269 -11.06 -8.18 -0.15
C LEU A 269 -12.10 -8.47 0.93
N GLY A 270 -12.60 -9.70 0.97
CA GLY A 270 -13.59 -10.10 1.97
C GLY A 270 -14.95 -9.46 1.74
N ASN A 271 -15.34 -9.15 0.50
CA ASN A 271 -16.73 -8.87 0.12
C ASN A 271 -17.07 -9.70 -1.12
N LEU A 272 -17.75 -10.83 -0.94
CA LEU A 272 -18.35 -11.57 -2.04
C LEU A 272 -19.60 -10.80 -2.48
N PRO A 273 -19.79 -10.59 -3.79
CA PRO A 273 -20.91 -9.80 -4.30
C PRO A 273 -22.25 -10.45 -3.99
N LEU A 274 -23.28 -9.61 -3.91
CA LEU A 274 -24.61 -10.00 -4.40
C LEU A 274 -24.51 -10.03 -5.93
N GLU A 275 -25.11 -11.02 -6.60
CA GLU A 275 -25.02 -11.32 -8.05
C GLU A 275 -25.12 -10.10 -9.01
N THR A 276 -25.65 -8.96 -8.54
CA THR A 276 -25.91 -7.76 -9.32
C THR A 276 -24.73 -6.79 -9.49
N ASN A 277 -23.64 -6.88 -8.72
CA ASN A 277 -22.43 -6.04 -8.87
C ASN A 277 -21.16 -6.79 -8.43
N PRO A 278 -20.50 -7.59 -9.29
CA PRO A 278 -19.31 -8.35 -8.91
C PRO A 278 -18.16 -7.41 -8.50
N PRO A 279 -17.41 -7.70 -7.40
CA PRO A 279 -16.21 -6.95 -7.08
C PRO A 279 -15.18 -7.19 -8.18
N ALA A 280 -14.20 -6.29 -8.26
CA ALA A 280 -13.13 -6.26 -9.24
C ALA A 280 -12.11 -7.41 -9.11
N GLY A 281 -12.56 -8.66 -8.98
CA GLY A 281 -11.70 -9.85 -8.94
C GLY A 281 -10.74 -9.96 -7.76
N TYR A 282 -10.78 -9.05 -6.76
CA TYR A 282 -9.84 -9.08 -5.64
C TYR A 282 -10.04 -10.23 -4.64
N ASN A 283 -11.07 -11.07 -4.83
CA ASN A 283 -11.10 -12.41 -4.23
C ASN A 283 -9.95 -13.30 -4.72
N ASN A 284 -9.39 -13.02 -5.91
CA ASN A 284 -8.22 -13.72 -6.47
C ASN A 284 -6.88 -13.16 -5.96
N PHE A 285 -6.89 -12.13 -5.10
CA PHE A 285 -5.69 -11.38 -4.74
C PHE A 285 -4.60 -12.22 -4.09
N ILE A 286 -4.93 -13.00 -3.07
CA ILE A 286 -3.96 -13.86 -2.36
C ILE A 286 -3.46 -15.01 -3.26
N PRO A 287 -4.33 -15.74 -3.99
CA PRO A 287 -3.91 -16.67 -5.05
C PRO A 287 -2.93 -16.06 -6.06
N ASN A 288 -3.24 -14.88 -6.60
CA ASN A 288 -2.38 -14.21 -7.58
C ASN A 288 -1.04 -13.79 -6.99
N ILE A 289 -1.01 -13.34 -5.73
CA ILE A 289 0.26 -13.10 -5.03
C ILE A 289 1.11 -14.36 -5.01
N ARG A 290 0.56 -15.54 -4.68
CA ARG A 290 1.34 -16.79 -4.64
C ARG A 290 1.76 -17.30 -6.01
N ARG A 291 1.02 -16.96 -7.06
CA ARG A 291 1.37 -17.30 -8.44
C ARG A 291 2.46 -16.39 -8.99
N MET A 292 2.30 -15.08 -8.83
CA MET A 292 3.27 -14.08 -9.30
C MET A 292 4.53 -14.06 -8.44
N PHE A 293 4.37 -14.24 -7.12
CA PHE A 293 5.42 -14.17 -6.12
C PHE A 293 5.34 -15.38 -5.16
N PRO A 294 5.68 -16.60 -5.63
CA PRO A 294 5.68 -17.80 -4.82
C PRO A 294 6.35 -17.61 -3.46
N THR A 295 5.57 -17.82 -2.40
CA THR A 295 6.03 -17.69 -1.02
C THR A 295 5.21 -18.60 -0.10
N ASP A 296 5.82 -18.95 1.02
CA ASP A 296 5.19 -19.68 2.12
C ASP A 296 4.76 -18.72 3.25
N GLN A 297 5.07 -17.41 3.14
CA GLN A 297 4.75 -16.43 4.16
C GLN A 297 4.21 -15.12 3.56
N ILE A 298 2.97 -14.78 3.92
CA ILE A 298 2.33 -13.51 3.54
C ILE A 298 1.91 -12.77 4.81
N SER A 299 2.22 -11.47 4.88
CA SER A 299 1.67 -10.60 5.93
C SER A 299 0.96 -9.42 5.31
N MET A 300 -0.28 -9.14 5.72
CA MET A 300 -1.11 -8.08 5.17
C MET A 300 -1.56 -7.11 6.26
N GLU A 301 -1.47 -5.82 5.99
CA GLU A 301 -2.00 -4.76 6.86
C GLU A 301 -3.15 -4.03 6.15
N LEU A 302 -4.39 -4.25 6.62
CA LEU A 302 -5.57 -3.51 6.17
C LEU A 302 -5.53 -2.06 6.68
N PRO A 303 -6.30 -1.15 6.08
CA PRO A 303 -6.32 0.23 6.53
C PRO A 303 -6.78 0.42 7.97
N HIS A 304 -6.06 1.26 8.72
CA HIS A 304 -6.42 1.67 10.08
C HIS A 304 -7.05 3.08 10.17
N TRP A 305 -7.18 3.77 9.04
CA TRP A 305 -7.55 5.19 9.02
C TRP A 305 -8.28 5.62 7.75
N TYR A 306 -8.04 4.97 6.61
CA TYR A 306 -8.69 5.26 5.34
C TYR A 306 -9.59 4.10 4.93
N PHE A 307 -10.85 4.34 4.54
CA PHE A 307 -11.79 3.26 4.17
C PHE A 307 -11.90 2.08 5.16
N VAL A 308 -11.83 2.38 6.46
CA VAL A 308 -11.99 1.39 7.53
C VAL A 308 -13.39 0.77 7.43
N PRO A 309 -13.52 -0.58 7.40
CA PRO A 309 -14.83 -1.23 7.32
C PRO A 309 -15.77 -0.82 8.46
N ARG A 310 -17.06 -0.67 8.13
CA ARG A 310 -18.08 -0.07 9.02
C ARG A 310 -19.31 -0.93 9.29
N ILE A 311 -19.58 -1.95 8.49
CA ILE A 311 -20.86 -2.68 8.54
C ILE A 311 -20.55 -4.18 8.60
N ASP A 312 -20.93 -4.79 9.72
CA ASP A 312 -20.97 -6.24 9.99
C ASP A 312 -19.60 -6.96 10.08
N ILE A 313 -19.14 -7.17 11.32
CA ILE A 313 -17.88 -7.85 11.61
C ILE A 313 -17.92 -9.33 11.26
N GLU A 314 -19.06 -9.98 11.51
CA GLU A 314 -19.21 -11.42 11.36
C GLU A 314 -19.19 -11.79 9.88
N LYS A 315 -19.94 -11.06 9.06
CA LYS A 315 -19.89 -11.18 7.61
C LYS A 315 -18.49 -10.92 7.08
N LYS A 316 -17.84 -9.84 7.51
CA LYS A 316 -16.51 -9.49 7.01
C LYS A 316 -15.47 -10.56 7.35
N MET A 317 -15.46 -11.07 8.58
CA MET A 317 -14.57 -12.16 8.99
C MET A 317 -14.85 -13.45 8.21
N SER A 318 -16.12 -13.81 8.01
CA SER A 318 -16.52 -14.99 7.24
C SER A 318 -16.05 -14.90 5.79
N THR A 319 -16.20 -13.73 5.16
CA THR A 319 -15.78 -13.56 3.77
C THR A 319 -14.27 -13.50 3.60
N ILE A 320 -13.54 -12.90 4.56
CA ILE A 320 -12.08 -13.01 4.60
C ILE A 320 -11.68 -14.49 4.64
N LEU A 321 -12.29 -15.28 5.53
CA LEU A 321 -11.99 -16.70 5.65
C LEU A 321 -12.20 -17.44 4.31
N GLN A 322 -13.35 -17.22 3.68
CA GLN A 322 -13.68 -17.83 2.38
C GLN A 322 -12.63 -17.50 1.30
N VAL A 323 -12.20 -16.24 1.21
CA VAL A 323 -11.20 -15.80 0.23
C VAL A 323 -9.84 -16.43 0.49
N VAL A 324 -9.39 -16.49 1.75
CA VAL A 324 -8.07 -17.08 2.09
C VAL A 324 -8.04 -18.59 1.94
N THR A 325 -9.20 -19.27 2.03
CA THR A 325 -9.28 -20.74 1.88
C THR A 325 -9.61 -21.19 0.45
N MET A 326 -9.92 -20.27 -0.46
CA MET A 326 -10.45 -20.57 -1.80
C MET A 326 -9.57 -21.54 -2.61
N GLU A 327 -8.24 -21.40 -2.54
CA GLU A 327 -7.29 -22.23 -3.29
C GLU A 327 -6.75 -23.44 -2.49
N GLN A 328 -7.26 -23.71 -1.28
CA GLN A 328 -6.73 -24.76 -0.38
C GLN A 328 -5.19 -24.75 -0.31
N HIS A 329 -4.64 -23.59 0.03
CA HIS A 329 -3.21 -23.33 -0.04
C HIS A 329 -2.36 -24.36 0.73
N GLN A 330 -1.35 -24.90 0.06
CA GLN A 330 -0.33 -25.76 0.67
C GLN A 330 0.85 -24.93 1.22
N ASN A 331 1.31 -25.27 2.43
CA ASN A 331 2.48 -24.67 3.10
C ASN A 331 2.46 -23.13 3.13
N LEU A 332 1.39 -22.54 3.65
CA LEU A 332 1.26 -21.07 3.71
C LEU A 332 0.94 -20.61 5.14
N SER A 333 1.76 -19.67 5.62
CA SER A 333 1.47 -18.85 6.79
C SER A 333 0.98 -17.48 6.32
N LEU A 334 -0.25 -17.13 6.70
CA LEU A 334 -0.88 -15.86 6.36
C LEU A 334 -1.23 -15.09 7.64
N ASP A 335 -0.68 -13.88 7.79
CA ASP A 335 -0.98 -12.99 8.91
C ASP A 335 -1.68 -11.73 8.40
N ILE A 336 -2.93 -11.48 8.80
CA ILE A 336 -3.69 -10.28 8.43
C ILE A 336 -3.94 -9.43 9.67
N LYS A 337 -3.49 -8.17 9.64
CA LYS A 337 -3.90 -7.14 10.62
C LYS A 337 -5.11 -6.40 10.10
N PHE A 338 -6.23 -6.56 10.80
CA PHE A 338 -7.52 -5.99 10.44
C PHE A 338 -7.97 -4.95 11.46
N PHE A 339 -7.96 -3.67 11.07
CA PHE A 339 -8.41 -2.58 11.92
C PHE A 339 -9.86 -2.26 11.62
N VAL A 340 -10.67 -2.10 12.67
CA VAL A 340 -12.11 -1.85 12.51
C VAL A 340 -12.58 -0.66 13.32
N ASN A 341 -13.65 -0.01 12.82
CA ASN A 341 -14.40 0.95 13.60
C ASN A 341 -15.38 0.21 14.49
N ILE A 342 -15.56 0.68 15.72
CA ILE A 342 -16.48 0.08 16.68
C ILE A 342 -17.96 0.01 16.27
N GLY A 343 -18.40 0.75 15.23
CA GLY A 343 -19.73 0.56 14.67
C GLY A 343 -19.92 -0.83 14.05
N ILE A 344 -18.86 -1.48 13.60
CA ILE A 344 -18.91 -2.75 12.85
C ILE A 344 -19.45 -3.93 13.68
N VAL A 345 -19.35 -3.84 15.00
CA VAL A 345 -19.73 -4.90 15.95
C VAL A 345 -21.17 -4.74 16.45
N LYS A 346 -21.87 -3.71 15.98
CA LYS A 346 -23.26 -3.40 16.33
C LYS A 346 -24.16 -3.64 15.11
N MET A 347 -25.35 -4.15 15.36
CA MET A 347 -26.42 -4.26 14.38
C MET A 347 -27.72 -3.77 14.99
N LEU A 348 -28.55 -3.06 14.22
CA LEU A 348 -29.90 -2.70 14.65
C LEU A 348 -30.84 -3.85 14.28
N ASN A 349 -31.49 -4.44 15.28
CA ASN A 349 -32.55 -5.41 15.04
C ASN A 349 -33.82 -4.65 14.61
N GLU A 350 -34.25 -4.84 13.37
CA GLU A 350 -35.39 -4.13 12.77
C GLU A 350 -36.73 -4.47 13.45
N GLU A 351 -36.88 -5.68 13.99
CA GLU A 351 -38.11 -6.13 14.66
C GLU A 351 -38.25 -5.54 16.06
N THR A 352 -37.13 -5.46 16.79
CA THR A 352 -37.14 -5.00 18.20
C THR A 352 -36.72 -3.55 18.37
N ASN A 353 -36.20 -2.90 17.32
CA ASN A 353 -35.55 -1.58 17.34
C ASN A 353 -34.46 -1.46 18.42
N LYS A 354 -33.75 -2.56 18.72
CA LYS A 354 -32.65 -2.58 19.68
C LYS A 354 -31.31 -2.82 18.99
N GLU A 355 -30.26 -2.19 19.51
CA GLU A 355 -28.88 -2.53 19.13
C GLU A 355 -28.50 -3.89 19.72
N GLU A 356 -28.07 -4.80 18.85
CA GLU A 356 -27.50 -6.10 19.20
C GLU A 356 -25.99 -6.11 18.92
N LEU A 357 -25.25 -6.91 19.67
CA LEU A 357 -23.82 -7.08 19.46
C LEU A 357 -23.54 -8.35 18.66
N LEU A 358 -22.80 -8.19 17.57
CA LEU A 358 -22.45 -9.28 16.67
C LEU A 358 -21.41 -10.23 17.29
N GLY A 359 -21.47 -11.49 16.86
CA GLY A 359 -20.58 -12.55 17.29
C GLY A 359 -19.28 -12.63 16.49
N ILE A 360 -18.52 -13.70 16.72
CA ILE A 360 -17.38 -14.08 15.89
C ILE A 360 -17.88 -15.02 14.80
N ALA A 361 -17.40 -14.83 13.57
CA ALA A 361 -17.63 -15.78 12.48
C ALA A 361 -17.19 -17.20 12.86
N SER A 362 -17.94 -18.20 12.40
CA SER A 362 -17.57 -19.61 12.58
C SER A 362 -16.24 -19.94 11.88
N GLY A 363 -15.56 -20.98 12.38
CA GLY A 363 -14.28 -21.45 11.82
C GLY A 363 -13.03 -20.83 12.45
N TYR A 364 -13.15 -19.72 13.19
CA TYR A 364 -12.04 -19.12 13.91
C TYR A 364 -11.91 -19.63 15.34
N VAL A 365 -10.66 -19.86 15.76
CA VAL A 365 -10.29 -20.15 17.15
C VAL A 365 -9.64 -18.91 17.76
N LEU A 366 -10.25 -18.38 18.82
CA LEU A 366 -9.72 -17.23 19.54
C LEU A 366 -8.48 -17.64 20.36
N GLN A 367 -7.41 -16.89 20.20
CA GLN A 367 -6.20 -17.04 21.00
C GLN A 367 -6.25 -16.14 22.25
N GLU A 368 -5.62 -16.60 23.34
CA GLU A 368 -5.59 -15.87 24.61
C GLU A 368 -4.72 -14.61 24.54
N LYS A 369 -3.70 -14.62 23.68
CA LYS A 369 -2.74 -13.53 23.55
C LYS A 369 -3.43 -12.22 23.16
N ARG A 370 -3.31 -11.23 24.03
CA ARG A 370 -3.69 -9.85 23.74
C ARG A 370 -2.59 -9.15 22.96
N LEU A 371 -2.98 -8.40 21.95
CA LEU A 371 -2.08 -7.60 21.11
C LEU A 371 -2.38 -6.13 21.33
N HIS A 372 -1.40 -5.26 21.09
CA HIS A 372 -1.65 -3.83 21.00
C HIS A 372 -0.65 -3.17 20.05
N CYS A 373 -1.04 -2.05 19.46
CA CYS A 373 -0.14 -1.21 18.70
C CYS A 373 -0.55 0.26 18.75
N PHE A 374 0.39 1.15 18.44
CA PHE A 374 0.11 2.58 18.29
C PHE A 374 0.14 2.95 16.81
N LYS A 375 -0.90 3.66 16.35
CA LYS A 375 -0.98 4.17 14.98
C LYS A 375 -1.45 5.61 15.01
N LYS A 376 -0.75 6.46 14.26
CA LYS A 376 -1.21 7.83 14.00
C LYS A 376 -2.38 7.80 13.03
N SER A 377 -3.51 8.34 13.45
CA SER A 377 -4.67 8.56 12.59
C SER A 377 -5.60 9.58 13.21
N SER A 378 -6.35 10.29 12.38
CA SER A 378 -7.40 11.20 12.81
C SER A 378 -8.48 11.28 11.74
N PRO A 379 -9.74 11.54 12.12
CA PRO A 379 -10.81 11.65 11.15
C PRO A 379 -10.52 12.78 10.16
N PHE A 380 -10.88 12.55 8.90
CA PHE A 380 -10.95 13.62 7.92
C PHE A 380 -12.19 14.47 8.20
N ASN A 381 -12.03 15.78 8.17
CA ASN A 381 -13.17 16.68 8.05
C ASN A 381 -13.41 16.81 6.55
N ALA A 382 -14.59 16.50 6.02
CA ALA A 382 -14.84 16.39 4.56
C ALA A 382 -14.06 17.42 3.70
N GLU A 383 -14.08 18.69 4.10
CA GLU A 383 -13.40 19.78 3.38
C GLU A 383 -11.91 20.03 3.75
N HIS A 384 -11.40 19.46 4.84
CA HIS A 384 -10.07 19.70 5.39
C HIS A 384 -9.34 18.40 5.80
N GLY A 385 -8.03 18.34 5.54
CA GLY A 385 -7.21 17.29 6.17
C GLY A 385 -7.34 17.32 7.71
N PRO A 386 -6.90 16.26 8.40
CA PRO A 386 -7.02 16.17 9.86
C PRO A 386 -6.28 17.31 10.57
N GLU A 387 -6.95 18.09 11.42
CA GLU A 387 -6.32 19.21 12.13
C GLU A 387 -5.09 18.80 12.94
N VAL A 388 -5.14 17.61 13.53
CA VAL A 388 -4.04 16.97 14.26
C VAL A 388 -4.05 15.50 13.92
N PHE A 389 -2.88 14.84 13.92
CA PHE A 389 -2.82 13.37 13.96
C PHE A 389 -2.57 12.88 15.38
N LEU A 390 -3.56 12.20 15.94
CA LEU A 390 -3.48 11.60 17.25
C LEU A 390 -2.77 10.24 17.21
N ASP A 391 -1.95 9.97 18.22
CA ASP A 391 -1.43 8.63 18.50
C ASP A 391 -2.55 7.79 19.12
N ASN A 392 -3.16 6.90 18.32
CA ASN A 392 -4.22 6.02 18.79
C ASN A 392 -3.63 4.68 19.25
N LYS A 393 -3.98 4.27 20.47
CA LYS A 393 -3.73 2.91 20.94
C LYS A 393 -4.83 1.99 20.42
N TRP A 394 -4.41 0.93 19.75
CA TRP A 394 -5.27 -0.11 19.20
C TRP A 394 -5.06 -1.39 19.99
N MET A 395 -6.14 -1.93 20.53
CA MET A 395 -6.19 -3.21 21.24
C MET A 395 -6.56 -4.29 20.25
N GLY A 396 -5.82 -5.40 20.25
CA GLY A 396 -5.97 -6.47 19.28
C GLY A 396 -6.21 -7.84 19.92
N ARG A 397 -6.97 -8.68 19.20
CA ARG A 397 -7.17 -10.11 19.50
C ARG A 397 -6.87 -10.93 18.25
N ARG A 398 -6.30 -12.12 18.45
CA ARG A 398 -5.96 -13.05 17.37
C ARG A 398 -7.02 -14.13 17.21
N PHE A 399 -7.51 -14.27 15.99
CA PHE A 399 -8.44 -15.30 15.54
C PHE A 399 -7.69 -16.18 14.54
N GLN A 400 -7.54 -17.46 14.85
CA GLN A 400 -6.68 -18.36 14.11
C GLN A 400 -7.49 -19.46 13.41
N VAL A 401 -7.04 -19.84 12.21
CA VAL A 401 -7.49 -21.03 11.48
C VAL A 401 -6.29 -21.85 11.09
N GLU A 402 -6.29 -23.13 11.46
CA GLU A 402 -5.23 -24.08 11.12
C GLU A 402 -5.79 -25.26 10.33
N HIS A 403 -5.17 -25.57 9.20
CA HIS A 403 -5.42 -26.80 8.44
C HIS A 403 -4.14 -27.62 8.42
N ALA A 404 -4.01 -28.52 9.41
CA ALA A 404 -2.80 -29.32 9.62
C ALA A 404 -2.41 -30.15 8.40
N GLU A 405 -3.38 -30.72 7.69
CA GLU A 405 -3.17 -31.53 6.48
C GLU A 405 -2.43 -30.74 5.38
N ASN A 406 -2.80 -29.48 5.18
CA ASN A 406 -2.22 -28.62 4.15
C ASN A 406 -1.06 -27.74 4.67
N ARG A 407 -0.70 -27.88 5.95
CA ARG A 407 0.26 -27.00 6.65
C ARG A 407 -0.06 -25.51 6.42
N PHE A 408 -1.34 -25.18 6.47
CA PHE A 408 -1.84 -23.83 6.33
C PHE A 408 -2.16 -23.25 7.71
N ASN A 409 -1.62 -22.06 7.97
CA ASN A 409 -1.87 -21.29 9.17
C ASN A 409 -2.33 -19.89 8.79
N PHE A 410 -3.51 -19.51 9.25
CA PHE A 410 -4.06 -18.19 9.05
C PHE A 410 -4.33 -17.51 10.38
N ASN A 411 -3.66 -16.38 10.60
CA ASN A 411 -3.87 -15.49 11.74
C ASN A 411 -4.59 -14.22 11.27
N LEU A 412 -5.78 -13.98 11.81
CA LEU A 412 -6.50 -12.72 11.69
C LEU A 412 -6.39 -11.96 13.02
N ASP A 413 -5.55 -10.93 13.05
CA ASP A 413 -5.40 -10.04 14.20
C ASP A 413 -6.36 -8.85 14.02
N VAL A 414 -7.46 -8.84 14.78
CA VAL A 414 -8.47 -7.77 14.70
C VAL A 414 -8.22 -6.72 15.77
N TYR A 415 -8.18 -5.44 15.38
CA TYR A 415 -7.84 -4.30 16.23
C TYR A 415 -8.98 -3.27 16.33
N ILE A 416 -9.27 -2.83 17.55
CA ILE A 416 -10.20 -1.74 17.88
C ILE A 416 -9.45 -0.68 18.69
N LYS A 417 -9.78 0.61 18.52
CA LYS A 417 -9.20 1.66 19.35
C LYS A 417 -9.62 1.50 20.82
N GLU A 418 -8.65 1.65 21.73
CA GLU A 418 -8.90 1.54 23.18
C GLU A 418 -9.99 2.50 23.65
N LYS A 419 -9.92 3.78 23.26
CA LYS A 419 -10.93 4.78 23.60
C LYS A 419 -12.33 4.40 23.12
N GLU A 420 -12.44 3.80 21.94
CA GLU A 420 -13.73 3.37 21.41
C GLU A 420 -14.32 2.18 22.20
N LEU A 421 -13.47 1.31 22.76
CA LEU A 421 -13.89 0.25 23.67
C LEU A 421 -14.37 0.82 25.01
N GLU A 422 -13.59 1.74 25.60
CA GLU A 422 -13.89 2.34 26.91
C GLU A 422 -15.14 3.22 26.91
N GLU A 423 -15.35 4.02 25.87
CA GLU A 423 -16.41 5.03 25.83
C GLU A 423 -17.78 4.45 25.41
N LYS A 424 -17.82 3.35 24.66
CA LYS A 424 -19.06 2.88 23.98
C LYS A 424 -19.67 1.58 24.51
N PHE A 425 -19.04 0.91 25.46
CA PHE A 425 -19.58 -0.30 26.08
C PHE A 425 -19.64 -0.16 27.58
N ASP A 426 -20.85 -0.27 28.13
CA ASP A 426 -21.03 -0.44 29.56
C ASP A 426 -21.05 -1.93 29.95
N LYS A 427 -20.91 -2.20 31.25
CA LYS A 427 -20.88 -3.56 31.79
C LYS A 427 -22.21 -4.30 31.56
N LYS A 428 -23.33 -3.59 31.47
CA LYS A 428 -24.66 -4.19 31.34
C LYS A 428 -24.87 -4.74 29.93
N LEU A 429 -24.50 -3.97 28.91
CA LEU A 429 -24.58 -4.38 27.51
C LEU A 429 -23.72 -5.64 27.23
N LEU A 430 -22.54 -5.73 27.86
CA LEU A 430 -21.68 -6.91 27.77
C LEU A 430 -22.22 -8.14 28.54
N GLN A 431 -22.97 -7.92 29.62
CA GLN A 431 -23.66 -9.00 30.35
C GLN A 431 -24.84 -9.55 29.55
N ASP A 432 -25.61 -8.67 28.91
CA ASP A 432 -26.77 -9.05 28.08
C ASP A 432 -26.35 -9.78 26.80
N ASN A 433 -25.09 -9.59 26.34
CA ASN A 433 -24.54 -10.20 25.12
C ASN A 433 -23.27 -11.02 25.41
N PRO A 434 -23.38 -12.17 26.11
CA PRO A 434 -22.24 -12.91 26.62
C PRO A 434 -21.33 -13.50 25.54
N ASN A 435 -21.86 -13.71 24.33
CA ASN A 435 -21.15 -14.28 23.18
C ASN A 435 -20.71 -13.21 22.16
N SER A 436 -20.79 -11.93 22.53
CA SER A 436 -20.43 -10.84 21.62
C SER A 436 -18.93 -10.80 21.32
N PHE A 437 -18.59 -10.45 20.08
CA PHE A 437 -17.22 -10.24 19.62
C PHE A 437 -16.42 -9.31 20.55
N VAL A 438 -17.05 -8.23 21.00
CA VAL A 438 -16.41 -7.16 21.78
C VAL A 438 -15.99 -7.63 23.17
N ARG A 439 -16.71 -8.61 23.76
CA ARG A 439 -16.37 -9.13 25.10
C ARG A 439 -14.95 -9.68 25.16
N HIS A 440 -14.45 -10.23 24.06
CA HIS A 440 -13.09 -10.74 23.95
C HIS A 440 -12.02 -9.64 24.07
N PHE A 441 -12.35 -8.35 24.09
CA PHE A 441 -11.38 -7.29 24.33
C PHE A 441 -11.28 -6.92 25.82
N PHE A 442 -12.26 -7.31 26.63
CA PHE A 442 -12.32 -7.02 28.07
C PHE A 442 -11.96 -8.21 28.96
N ALA A 443 -12.16 -9.44 28.46
CA ALA A 443 -11.93 -10.70 29.18
C ALA A 443 -10.46 -11.03 29.39
#